data_AF-A0A651G5S6-F1
#
_entry.id   AF-A0A651G5S6-F1
#
_cell.length_a   1.000
_cell.length_b   1.000
_cell.length_c   1.000
_cell.angle_alpha   90.00
_cell.angle_beta   90.00
_cell.angle_gamma   90.00
#
_symmetry.space_group_name_H-M   'P 1'
#
loop_
_entity.id
_entity.type
_entity.pdbx_description
1 polymer ?
#
loop_
_entity_poly.entity_id
_entity_poly.type
_entity_poly.pdbx_seq_one_letter_code
_entity_poly.pdbx_strand_id
1 'polypeptide(L)'
;MLNKIGYIAAGLGFTSIAASVAAWYTEKGSDENENAHAERTGIFIGLWPQTFFALAMILFKLNEMGHDKDARRIVKNLESLTN
;
A
#
# COMPACT_ATOMS: atom_id res chain seq x y z
N MET A 1 11.92 13.22 2.96
CA MET A 1 11.73 12.05 2.08
C MET A 1 10.70 11.12 2.68
N LEU A 2 10.87 10.73 3.94
CA LEU A 2 9.97 9.83 4.66
C LEU A 2 8.51 10.29 4.65
N ASN A 3 8.23 11.59 4.90
CA ASN A 3 6.86 12.12 4.78
C ASN A 3 6.22 11.87 3.40
N LYS A 4 6.97 12.09 2.31
CA LYS A 4 6.46 11.87 0.96
C LYS A 4 6.09 10.40 0.74
N ILE A 5 6.95 9.48 1.17
CA ILE A 5 6.71 8.03 1.06
C ILE A 5 5.55 7.61 1.98
N GLY A 6 5.44 8.20 3.17
CA GLY A 6 4.32 7.97 4.09
C GLY A 6 2.98 8.37 3.50
N TYR A 7 2.89 9.53 2.85
CA TYR A 7 1.66 9.94 2.14
C TYR A 7 1.34 9.03 0.95
N ILE A 8 2.35 8.56 0.21
CA ILE A 8 2.16 7.58 -0.86
C ILE A 8 1.59 6.28 -0.29
N ALA A 9 2.16 5.76 0.79
CA ALA A 9 1.67 4.56 1.47
C ALA A 9 0.23 4.73 1.95
N ALA A 10 -0.11 5.86 2.59
CA ALA A 10 -1.48 6.15 3.00
C ALA A 10 -2.45 6.20 1.80
N GLY A 11 -2.03 6.86 0.71
CA GLY A 11 -2.79 6.89 -0.55
C GLY A 11 -3.02 5.50 -1.13
N LEU A 12 -2.01 4.63 -1.14
CA LEU A 12 -2.14 3.23 -1.55
C LEU A 12 -3.12 2.46 -0.69
N GLY A 13 -3.17 2.73 0.62
CA GLY A 13 -4.17 2.15 1.53
C GLY A 13 -5.60 2.47 1.09
N PHE A 14 -5.90 3.74 0.81
CA PHE A 14 -7.21 4.16 0.30
C PHE A 14 -7.50 3.61 -1.09
N THR A 15 -6.52 3.67 -2.00
CA THR A 15 -6.65 3.11 -3.35
C THR A 15 -6.91 1.62 -3.31
N SER A 16 -6.33 0.87 -2.38
CA SER A 16 -6.56 -0.56 -2.21
C SER A 16 -7.99 -0.87 -1.79
N ILE A 17 -8.60 -0.04 -0.94
CA ILE A 17 -10.03 -0.17 -0.59
C ILE A 17 -10.89 0.05 -1.84
N ALA A 18 -10.65 1.13 -2.57
CA ALA A 18 -11.40 1.43 -3.79
C ALA A 18 -11.23 0.33 -4.86
N ALA A 19 -10.01 -0.17 -5.03
CA ALA A 19 -9.69 -1.25 -5.95
C ALA A 19 -10.37 -2.57 -5.56
N SER A 20 -10.47 -2.88 -4.26
CA SER A 20 -11.20 -4.06 -3.77
C SER A 20 -12.68 -4.01 -4.16
N VAL A 21 -13.34 -2.86 -3.95
CA VAL A 21 -14.74 -2.66 -4.34
C VAL A 21 -14.91 -2.68 -5.85
N ALA A 22 -14.02 -2.03 -6.59
CA ALA A 22 -14.05 -2.02 -8.04
C ALA A 22 -13.88 -3.43 -8.63
N ALA A 23 -12.93 -4.21 -8.12
CA ALA A 23 -12.69 -5.59 -8.56
C ALA A 23 -13.91 -6.48 -8.33
N TRP A 24 -14.53 -6.40 -7.14
CA TRP A 24 -15.78 -7.11 -6.88
C TRP A 24 -16.87 -6.71 -7.87
N TYR A 25 -17.05 -5.40 -8.12
CA TYR A 25 -18.09 -4.92 -9.02
C TYR A 25 -17.87 -5.35 -10.48
N THR A 26 -16.61 -5.46 -10.92
CA THR A 26 -16.28 -5.91 -12.29
C THR A 26 -16.43 -7.42 -12.48
N GLU A 27 -16.22 -8.20 -11.43
CA GLU A 27 -16.22 -9.68 -11.51
C GLU A 27 -17.55 -10.30 -11.08
N LYS A 28 -18.42 -9.53 -10.42
CA LYS A 28 -19.74 -9.98 -9.98
C LYS A 28 -20.60 -10.39 -11.19
N GLY A 29 -21.04 -11.64 -11.21
CA GLY A 29 -21.83 -12.24 -12.28
C GLY A 29 -23.20 -12.73 -11.82
N SER A 30 -23.98 -13.29 -12.76
CA SER A 30 -25.28 -13.90 -12.47
C SER A 30 -25.15 -15.33 -11.93
N ASP A 31 -23.99 -15.95 -12.09
CA ASP A 31 -23.72 -17.31 -11.63
C ASP A 31 -23.08 -17.32 -10.22
N GLU A 32 -23.37 -18.33 -9.42
CA GLU A 32 -22.82 -18.49 -8.06
C GLU A 32 -21.29 -18.65 -8.10
N ASN A 33 -20.77 -19.33 -9.13
CA ASN A 33 -19.33 -19.56 -9.27
C ASN A 33 -18.56 -18.27 -9.61
N GLU A 34 -19.14 -17.41 -10.46
CA GLU A 34 -18.57 -16.09 -10.79
C GLU A 34 -18.56 -15.18 -9.57
N ASN A 35 -19.64 -15.19 -8.77
CA ASN A 35 -19.70 -14.43 -7.52
C ASN A 35 -18.69 -14.91 -6.48
N ALA A 36 -18.51 -16.22 -6.32
CA ALA A 36 -17.49 -16.76 -5.43
C ALA A 36 -16.06 -16.37 -5.84
N HIS A 37 -15.80 -16.19 -7.13
CA HIS A 37 -14.51 -15.69 -7.62
C HIS A 37 -14.33 -14.21 -7.30
N ALA A 38 -15.34 -13.38 -7.59
CA ALA A 38 -15.33 -11.94 -7.33
C ALA A 38 -15.11 -11.60 -5.84
N GLU A 39 -15.73 -12.38 -4.95
CA GLU A 39 -15.54 -12.23 -3.51
C GLU A 39 -14.10 -12.52 -3.07
N ARG A 40 -13.46 -13.55 -3.64
CA ARG A 40 -12.06 -13.91 -3.31
C ARG A 40 -11.08 -12.85 -3.77
N THR A 41 -11.24 -12.34 -5.00
CA THR A 41 -10.38 -11.28 -5.53
C THR A 41 -10.56 -9.98 -4.73
N GLY A 42 -11.81 -9.61 -4.45
CA GLY A 42 -12.15 -8.45 -3.61
C GLY A 42 -11.51 -8.54 -2.22
N ILE A 43 -11.65 -9.69 -1.54
CA ILE A 43 -11.04 -9.91 -0.20
C ILE A 43 -9.52 -9.82 -0.28
N PHE A 44 -8.88 -10.44 -1.28
CA PHE A 44 -7.42 -10.43 -1.39
C PHE A 44 -6.87 -8.99 -1.48
N ILE A 45 -7.46 -8.15 -2.34
CA ILE A 45 -7.08 -6.74 -2.47
C ILE A 45 -7.45 -5.97 -1.19
N GLY A 46 -8.58 -6.32 -0.56
CA GLY A 46 -9.06 -5.73 0.69
C GLY A 46 -8.18 -6.03 1.92
N LEU A 47 -7.19 -6.92 1.82
CA LEU A 47 -6.23 -7.22 2.89
C LEU A 47 -4.92 -6.41 2.80
N TRP A 48 -4.71 -5.63 1.75
CA TRP A 48 -3.57 -4.73 1.66
C TRP A 48 -3.70 -3.37 2.38
N PRO A 49 -4.90 -2.79 2.61
CA PRO A 49 -5.06 -1.49 3.27
C PRO A 49 -4.37 -1.40 4.64
N GLN A 50 -4.56 -2.40 5.52
CA GLN A 50 -3.92 -2.37 6.84
C GLN A 50 -2.39 -2.29 6.77
N THR A 51 -1.78 -3.00 5.81
CA THR A 51 -0.33 -3.02 5.62
C THR A 51 0.16 -1.66 5.14
N PHE A 52 -0.54 -1.06 4.16
CA PHE A 52 -0.20 0.26 3.66
C PHE A 52 -0.36 1.36 4.73
N PHE A 53 -1.41 1.31 5.53
CA PHE A 53 -1.58 2.26 6.64
C PHE A 53 -0.56 2.06 7.76
N ALA A 54 -0.21 0.82 8.09
CA ALA A 54 0.86 0.53 9.06
C ALA A 54 2.21 1.08 8.57
N LEU A 55 2.54 0.90 7.29
CA LEU A 55 3.73 1.48 6.68
C LEU A 55 3.70 3.01 6.74
N ALA A 56 2.58 3.64 6.40
CA ALA A 56 2.43 5.08 6.48
C ALA A 56 2.71 5.61 7.90
N MET A 57 2.12 4.98 8.92
CA MET A 57 2.35 5.35 10.32
C MET A 57 3.80 5.22 10.74
N ILE A 58 4.47 4.13 10.38
CA ILE A 58 5.88 3.91 10.68
C ILE A 58 6.75 4.99 10.00
N LEU A 59 6.47 5.30 8.73
CA LEU A 59 7.22 6.30 7.98
C LEU A 59 7.04 7.71 8.55
N PHE A 60 5.83 8.09 8.94
CA PHE A 60 5.57 9.36 9.61
C PHE A 60 6.28 9.42 10.97
N LYS A 61 6.24 8.33 11.75
CA LYS A 61 6.91 8.26 13.05
C LYS A 61 8.43 8.36 12.92
N LEU A 62 9.04 7.70 11.93
CA LEU A 62 10.47 7.83 11.66
C LEU A 62 10.86 9.25 11.25
N ASN A 63 10.00 9.93 10.47
CA ASN A 63 10.20 11.33 10.11
C ASN A 63 10.14 12.25 11.34
N GLU A 64 9.15 12.03 12.22
CA GLU A 64 8.98 12.78 13.48
C GLU A 64 10.18 12.62 14.42
N MET A 65 10.74 11.41 14.50
CA MET A 65 11.97 11.13 15.26
C MET A 65 13.25 11.68 14.60
N GLY A 66 13.16 12.32 13.44
CA GLY A 66 14.31 12.98 12.79
C GLY A 66 15.19 12.06 11.91
N HIS A 67 14.78 10.81 11.65
CA HIS A 67 15.56 9.84 10.87
C HIS A 67 15.54 10.06 9.35
N ASP A 68 15.04 11.20 8.85
CA ASP A 68 15.01 11.48 7.41
C ASP A 68 16.42 11.56 6.79
N LYS A 69 17.41 12.03 7.56
CA LYS A 69 18.81 12.10 7.12
C LYS A 69 19.43 10.71 6.99
N ASP A 70 19.17 9.83 7.96
CA ASP A 70 19.66 8.45 7.95
C ASP A 70 19.06 7.67 6.79
N ALA A 71 17.75 7.79 6.57
CA ALA A 71 17.06 7.18 5.46
C ALA A 71 17.67 7.60 4.10
N ARG A 72 17.97 8.89 3.90
CA ARG A 72 18.63 9.38 2.68
C ARG A 72 20.05 8.87 2.53
N ARG A 73 20.80 8.76 3.62
CA ARG A 73 22.16 8.20 3.60
C ARG A 73 22.16 6.75 3.15
N ILE A 74 21.22 5.95 3.66
CA ILE A 74 21.06 4.54 3.26
C ILE A 74 20.74 4.45 1.77
N VAL A 75 19.78 5.24 1.27
CA VAL A 75 19.41 5.25 -0.16
C VAL A 75 20.62 5.62 -1.02
N LYS A 76 21.36 6.67 -0.67
CA LYS A 76 22.57 7.09 -1.40
C LYS A 76 23.63 5.98 -1.45
N ASN A 77 23.82 5.26 -0.35
CA ASN A 77 24.76 4.15 -0.29
C ASN A 77 24.30 3.00 -1.20
N LEU A 78 23.01 2.65 -1.20
CA LEU A 78 22.46 1.62 -2.07
C LEU A 78 22.62 1.98 -3.55
N GLU A 79 22.38 3.25 -3.91
CA GLU A 79 22.60 3.75 -5.27
C GLU A 79 24.08 3.64 -5.68
N SER A 80 25.01 3.90 -4.77
CA SER A 80 26.44 3.75 -5.05
C SER A 80 26.93 2.30 -5.19
N LEU A 81 26.14 1.33 -4.72
CA LEU A 81 26.44 -0.11 -4.86
C LEU A 81 25.81 -0.73 -6.11
N THR A 82 24.82 -0.04 -6.69
CA THR A 82 24.05 -0.53 -7.83
C THR A 82 24.53 0.09 -9.16
N ASN A 83 25.30 1.18 -9.09
CA ASN A 83 26.02 1.79 -10.22
C ASN A 83 27.47 1.31 -10.25
#